data_AF-A0A1G7UT12-F1
#
_entry.id   AF-A0A1G7UT12-F1
#
_cell.length_a   1.000
_cell.length_b   1.000
_cell.length_c   1.000
_cell.angle_alpha   90.00
_cell.angle_beta   90.00
_cell.angle_gamma   90.00
#
_symmetry.space_group_name_H-M   'P 1'
#
loop_
_entity.id
_entity.type
_entity.pdbx_description
1 polymer ?
#
loop_
_entity_poly.entity_id
_entity_poly.type
_entity_poly.pdbx_seq_one_letter_code
_entity_poly.pdbx_strand_id
1 'polypeptide(L)'
;MKTLGTHNYYVYILTNKNKTVLYTGVTNNLQQRLYFHKNPTALSKAFTTKYKCFYLIYFEHFQDVSQAIEREKQIKGYRRSKKEALIDDFNPEWEFLNDKI
;
A
#
# COMPACT_ATOMS: atom_id res chain seq x y z
N MET A 1 -8.75 26.42 -11.66
CA MET A 1 -8.79 26.56 -10.19
C MET A 1 -9.28 25.23 -9.63
N LYS A 2 -8.41 24.40 -9.04
CA LYS A 2 -8.83 23.14 -8.41
C LYS A 2 -9.48 23.49 -7.07
N THR A 3 -10.73 23.07 -6.87
CA THR A 3 -11.45 23.27 -5.61
C THR A 3 -10.67 22.64 -4.45
N LEU A 4 -10.51 23.39 -3.35
CA LEU A 4 -9.87 22.99 -2.09
C LEU A 4 -10.73 21.94 -1.35
N GLY A 5 -10.97 20.80 -1.97
CA GLY A 5 -11.31 19.59 -1.22
C GLY A 5 -10.02 19.06 -0.58
N THR A 6 -10.04 18.75 0.71
CA THR A 6 -8.98 17.94 1.32
C THR A 6 -9.08 16.54 0.72
N HIS A 7 -8.34 16.29 -0.35
CA HIS A 7 -8.29 14.98 -0.98
C HIS A 7 -7.30 14.11 -0.19
N ASN A 8 -7.72 12.90 0.17
CA ASN A 8 -6.85 11.96 0.84
C ASN A 8 -6.33 10.96 -0.18
N TYR A 9 -5.01 10.85 -0.31
CA TYR A 9 -4.35 9.82 -1.10
C TYR A 9 -3.34 9.08 -0.23
N TYR A 10 -3.22 7.78 -0.46
CA TYR A 10 -2.35 6.90 0.30
C TYR A 10 -1.50 6.09 -0.66
N VAL A 11 -0.18 6.14 -0.45
CA VAL A 11 0.74 5.15 -1.02
C VAL A 11 0.95 4.09 0.05
N TYR A 12 0.88 2.81 -0.31
CA TYR A 12 0.94 1.73 0.67
C TYR A 12 1.77 0.55 0.16
N ILE A 13 2.28 -0.25 1.11
CA ILE A 13 2.89 -1.55 0.83
C ILE A 13 2.10 -2.64 1.57
N LEU A 14 1.61 -3.61 0.80
CA LEU A 14 1.01 -4.84 1.33
C LEU A 14 1.99 -6.01 1.21
N THR A 15 1.82 -6.97 2.10
CA THR A 15 2.54 -8.23 2.05
C THR A 15 1.64 -9.43 2.29
N ASN A 16 2.18 -10.62 2.06
CA ASN A 16 1.56 -11.88 2.41
C ASN A 16 1.89 -12.25 3.87
N LYS A 17 1.21 -13.27 4.41
CA LYS A 17 1.39 -13.66 5.83
C LYS A 17 2.86 -13.96 6.20
N ASN A 18 3.64 -14.45 5.23
CA ASN A 18 5.04 -14.83 5.41
C ASN A 18 6.03 -13.67 5.18
N LYS A 19 5.54 -12.44 4.90
CA LYS A 19 6.35 -11.24 4.65
C LYS A 19 7.35 -11.37 3.49
N THR A 20 7.08 -12.26 2.52
CA THR A 20 8.00 -12.54 1.39
C THR A 20 7.64 -11.79 0.12
N VAL A 21 6.41 -11.32 -0.06
CA VAL A 21 5.99 -10.57 -1.25
C VAL A 21 5.66 -9.14 -0.86
N LEU A 22 6.19 -8.16 -1.58
CA LEU A 22 5.87 -6.74 -1.36
C LEU A 22 5.10 -6.20 -2.55
N TYR A 23 3.91 -5.66 -2.30
CA TYR A 23 3.05 -5.05 -3.30
C TYR A 23 2.85 -3.57 -2.97
N THR A 24 3.26 -2.68 -3.87
CA THR A 24 3.08 -1.23 -3.72
C THR A 24 1.90 -0.75 -4.54
N GLY A 25 1.05 0.08 -3.96
CA GLY A 25 -0.06 0.71 -4.67
C GLY A 25 -0.42 2.09 -4.12
N VAL A 26 -1.36 2.74 -4.81
CA VAL A 26 -1.93 4.03 -4.40
C VAL A 26 -3.47 3.96 -4.37
N THR A 27 -4.10 4.68 -3.46
CA THR A 27 -5.57 4.76 -3.36
C THR A 27 -6.01 6.05 -2.67
N ASN A 28 -7.25 6.49 -2.89
CA ASN A 28 -7.86 7.58 -2.14
C ASN A 28 -8.61 7.11 -0.87
N ASN A 29 -8.74 5.79 -0.66
CA ASN A 29 -9.38 5.21 0.51
C ASN A 29 -8.66 3.90 0.89
N LEU A 30 -7.75 3.99 1.87
CA LEU A 30 -6.91 2.87 2.28
C LEU A 30 -7.73 1.73 2.91
N GLN A 31 -8.67 2.05 3.79
CA GLN A 31 -9.51 1.04 4.47
C GLN A 31 -10.33 0.22 3.46
N GLN A 32 -11.01 0.90 2.52
CA GLN A 32 -11.77 0.24 1.48
C GLN A 32 -10.88 -0.59 0.56
N ARG A 33 -9.67 -0.09 0.24
CA ARG A 33 -8.70 -0.84 -0.57
C ARG A 33 -8.27 -2.14 0.12
N LEU A 34 -8.01 -2.11 1.43
CA LEU A 34 -7.67 -3.31 2.18
C LEU A 34 -8.82 -4.32 2.21
N TYR A 35 -10.06 -3.84 2.38
CA TYR A 35 -11.24 -4.69 2.31
C TYR A 35 -11.30 -5.44 0.97
N PHE A 36 -11.08 -4.77 -0.16
CA PHE A 36 -11.12 -5.41 -1.48
C PHE A 36 -9.97 -6.39 -1.72
N HIS A 37 -8.78 -6.12 -1.18
CA HIS A 37 -7.69 -7.09 -1.27
C HIS A 37 -7.98 -8.34 -0.44
N LYS A 38 -8.55 -8.19 0.76
CA LYS A 38 -8.91 -9.33 1.64
C LYS A 38 -10.13 -10.11 1.12
N ASN A 39 -11.02 -9.44 0.38
CA ASN A 39 -12.24 -10.02 -0.20
C ASN A 39 -12.23 -9.93 -1.73
N PRO A 40 -11.30 -10.61 -2.41
CA PRO A 40 -11.26 -10.59 -3.86
C PRO A 40 -12.48 -11.32 -4.43
N THR A 41 -12.97 -10.88 -5.59
CA THR A 41 -14.00 -11.64 -6.31
C THR A 41 -13.48 -13.04 -6.64
N ALA A 42 -14.36 -14.05 -6.61
CA ALA A 42 -13.97 -15.46 -6.76
C ALA A 42 -13.20 -15.76 -8.07
N LEU A 43 -13.37 -14.93 -9.11
CA LEU A 43 -12.71 -15.06 -10.40
C LEU A 43 -11.49 -14.13 -10.57
N SER A 44 -11.06 -13.42 -9.51
CA SER A 44 -9.98 -12.45 -9.59
C SER A 44 -8.63 -13.13 -9.83
N LYS A 45 -8.06 -12.92 -11.02
CA LYS A 45 -6.69 -13.33 -11.38
C LYS A 45 -5.63 -12.28 -11.03
N ALA A 46 -5.97 -11.30 -10.19
CA ALA A 46 -5.06 -10.22 -9.82
C ALA A 46 -3.84 -10.76 -9.06
N PHE A 47 -2.70 -10.08 -9.23
CA PHE A 47 -1.43 -10.42 -8.56
C PHE A 47 -1.62 -10.50 -7.03
N THR A 48 -2.31 -9.52 -6.44
CA THR A 48 -2.52 -9.46 -4.99
C THR A 48 -3.36 -10.62 -4.47
N THR A 49 -4.35 -11.08 -5.24
CA THR A 49 -5.12 -12.30 -4.94
C THR A 49 -4.22 -13.54 -5.02
N LYS A 50 -3.44 -13.67 -6.11
CA LYS A 50 -2.56 -14.82 -6.34
C LYS A 50 -1.52 -15.00 -5.22
N TYR A 51 -0.91 -13.91 -4.77
CA TYR A 51 0.13 -13.92 -3.74
C TYR A 51 -0.38 -13.65 -2.32
N LYS A 52 -1.70 -13.45 -2.16
CA LYS A 52 -2.36 -13.14 -0.89
C LYS A 52 -1.76 -11.92 -0.17
N CYS A 53 -1.47 -10.87 -0.93
CA CYS A 53 -0.92 -9.62 -0.39
C CYS A 53 -2.02 -8.81 0.29
N PHE A 54 -2.38 -9.19 1.51
CA PHE A 54 -3.53 -8.64 2.24
C PHE A 54 -3.13 -7.82 3.47
N TYR A 55 -1.88 -7.92 3.91
CA TYR A 55 -1.43 -7.36 5.18
C TYR A 55 -0.71 -6.03 4.95
N LEU A 56 -1.24 -4.96 5.52
CA LEU A 56 -0.63 -3.64 5.45
C LEU A 56 0.57 -3.59 6.39
N ILE A 57 1.70 -3.14 5.88
CA ILE A 57 2.93 -2.97 6.68
C ILE A 57 3.53 -1.57 6.56
N TYR A 58 3.04 -0.75 5.62
CA TYR A 58 3.52 0.60 5.38
C TYR A 58 2.46 1.45 4.67
N PHE A 59 2.34 2.72 5.04
CA PHE A 59 1.60 3.69 4.26
C PHE A 59 2.12 5.13 4.45
N GLU A 60 1.91 5.97 3.44
CA GLU A 60 2.15 7.42 3.44
C GLU A 60 0.87 8.14 3.01
N HIS A 61 0.55 9.28 3.63
CA HIS A 61 -0.61 10.11 3.28
C HIS A 61 -0.19 11.36 2.48
N PHE A 62 -0.99 11.71 1.49
CA PHE A 62 -0.78 12.84 0.60
C PHE A 62 -2.09 13.59 0.36
N GLN A 63 -1.99 14.91 0.23
CA GLN A 63 -3.10 15.76 -0.20
C GLN A 63 -3.18 15.97 -1.72
N ASP A 64 -2.07 15.71 -2.41
CA ASP A 64 -1.94 15.85 -3.86
C ASP A 64 -1.77 14.47 -4.52
N VAL A 65 -2.64 14.17 -5.49
CA VAL A 65 -2.62 12.88 -6.21
C VAL A 65 -1.37 12.69 -7.05
N SER A 66 -0.82 13.75 -7.63
CA SER A 66 0.39 13.72 -8.43
C SER A 66 1.60 13.36 -7.56
N GLN A 67 1.69 13.93 -6.36
CA GLN A 67 2.73 13.54 -5.38
C GLN A 67 2.60 12.07 -4.96
N ALA A 68 1.38 11.60 -4.66
CA ALA A 68 1.16 10.19 -4.31
C ALA A 68 1.53 9.24 -5.47
N ILE A 69 1.19 9.58 -6.71
CA ILE A 69 1.53 8.78 -7.89
C ILE A 69 3.04 8.77 -8.14
N GLU A 70 3.71 9.91 -8.02
CA GLU A 70 5.16 10.00 -8.19
C GLU A 70 5.89 9.15 -7.13
N ARG A 71 5.44 9.25 -5.88
CA ARG A 71 5.98 8.43 -4.79
C ARG A 71 5.75 6.94 -5.00
N GLU A 72 4.56 6.53 -5.46
CA GLU A 72 4.27 5.14 -5.79
C GLU A 72 5.23 4.60 -6.88
N LYS A 73 5.45 5.38 -7.94
CA LYS A 73 6.42 5.04 -9.01
C LYS A 73 7.84 4.91 -8.46
N GLN A 74 8.25 5.86 -7.61
CA GLN A 74 9.56 5.86 -6.98
C GLN A 74 9.77 4.58 -6.15
N ILE A 75 8.83 4.25 -5.27
CA ILE A 75 8.89 3.04 -4.44
C ILE A 75 8.86 1.79 -5.32
N LYS A 76 8.02 1.72 -6.37
CA LYS A 76 8.01 0.57 -7.28
C LYS A 76 9.37 0.30 -7.91
N GLY A 77 10.08 1.35 -8.32
CA GLY A 77 11.43 1.28 -8.90
C GLY A 77 12.53 0.92 -7.90
N TYR A 78 12.27 0.92 -6.60
CA TYR A 78 13.26 0.51 -5.61
C TYR A 78 13.58 -0.98 -5.68
N ARG A 79 14.87 -1.27 -5.48
CA ARG A 79 15.33 -2.60 -5.10
C ARG A 79 14.66 -3.02 -3.80
N ARG A 80 14.55 -4.34 -3.60
CA ARG A 80 13.90 -4.92 -2.42
C ARG A 80 14.48 -4.39 -1.11
N SER A 81 15.80 -4.37 -0.96
CA SER A 81 16.47 -3.88 0.26
C SER A 81 16.11 -2.43 0.60
N LYS A 82 15.89 -1.57 -0.40
CA LYS A 82 15.48 -0.19 -0.16
C LYS A 82 14.00 -0.07 0.23
N LYS A 83 13.14 -1.00 -0.20
CA LYS A 83 11.76 -1.11 0.29
C LYS A 83 11.74 -1.61 1.74
N GLU A 84 12.57 -2.60 2.05
CA GLU A 84 12.71 -3.15 3.40
C GLU A 84 13.20 -2.05 4.36
N ALA A 85 14.27 -1.33 4.03
CA ALA A 85 14.75 -0.21 4.84
C ALA A 85 13.68 0.89 5.05
N LEU A 86 12.84 1.15 4.04
CA LEU A 86 11.72 2.09 4.17
C LEU A 86 10.64 1.58 5.13
N ILE A 87 10.35 0.28 5.10
CA ILE A 87 9.42 -0.37 6.02
C ILE A 87 10.03 -0.39 7.42
N ASP A 88 11.30 -0.72 7.58
CA ASP A 88 12.00 -0.79 8.86
C ASP A 88 11.99 0.56 9.59
N ASP A 89 12.19 1.66 8.86
CA ASP A 89 12.17 3.02 9.43
C ASP A 89 10.77 3.41 9.96
N PHE A 90 9.71 2.95 9.31
CA PHE A 90 8.33 3.28 9.65
C PHE A 90 7.67 2.28 10.62
N ASN A 91 7.99 1.00 10.47
CA ASN A 91 7.38 -0.15 11.15
C ASN A 91 8.48 -1.21 11.43
N PRO A 92 9.38 -0.96 12.40
CA PRO A 92 10.55 -1.81 12.66
C PRO A 92 10.21 -3.28 12.94
N GLU A 93 9.07 -3.52 13.60
CA GLU A 93 8.60 -4.85 13.99
C GLU A 93 7.80 -5.56 12.87
N TRP A 94 7.61 -4.89 11.73
CA TRP A 94 6.81 -5.37 10.61
C TRP A 94 5.41 -5.80 11.05
N GLU A 95 4.79 -5.04 11.93
CA GLU A 95 3.45 -5.34 12.41
C GLU A 95 2.44 -5.22 11.27
N PHE A 96 1.39 -6.04 11.33
CA PHE A 96 0.26 -5.87 10.42
C PHE A 96 -0.62 -4.73 10.91
N LEU A 97 -0.71 -3.69 10.10
CA LEU A 97 -1.37 -2.42 10.45
C LEU A 97 -2.83 -2.38 10.01
N ASN A 98 -3.40 -3.49 9.53
CA ASN A 98 -4.75 -3.55 8.98
C ASN A 98 -5.83 -2.97 9.91
N ASP A 99 -5.66 -3.13 11.22
CA ASP A 99 -6.63 -2.70 12.24
C ASP A 99 -6.24 -1.34 12.88
N LYS A 100 -5.20 -0.68 12.38
CA LYS A 100 -4.69 0.60 12.91
C LYS A 100 -5.06 1.82 12.06
N ILE A 101 -5.99 1.66 11.11
CA ILE A 101 -6.38 2.65 10.09
C ILE A 101 -7.89 2.67 9.85
#